data_AF-A0A0F9P810-F1
#
_entry.id   AF-A0A0F9P810-F1
#
_cell.length_a   1.000
_cell.length_b   1.000
_cell.length_c   1.000
_cell.angle_alpha   90.00
_cell.angle_beta   90.00
_cell.angle_gamma   90.00
#
_symmetry.space_group_name_H-M   'P 1'
#
loop_
_entity.id
_entity.type
_entity.pdbx_description
1 polymer ?
#
loop_
_entity_poly.entity_id
_entity_poly.type
_entity_poly.pdbx_seq_one_letter_code
_entity_poly.pdbx_strand_id
1 'polypeptide(L)'
;MRTRIMVSITAACLLGAPPAWGQPRVVIAAAANTNPANCRFTDIQAKLMATGRFSAVDIINTSSRGRTPSLAELQVYDAVLTWSNVVYGNPTAMGEVLADYVDAGGGVVLAVFANAPSGLRLGGRWISGGYEVIIGGSGQTQGTRQFLGTVVVPSHPIMNGVTTFDGGSSSFRPTATVLEPGSTEIAQWDDGRTLVAVGRNPKRADLGFYPPSSVCATGLWDSRTDGYKLLANALVFVAGCPGDLDGDGDTDLADLGILLADFGCTAPGPCPGDLDNDGDTDLADLGILLADFGCGAP
;
A
#
# COMPACT_ATOMS: atom_id res chain seq x y z
N MET A 1 1.11 -54.97 38.90
CA MET A 1 1.48 -54.60 37.52
C MET A 1 0.60 -53.45 37.09
N ARG A 2 1.17 -52.25 36.88
CA ARG A 2 0.43 -51.05 36.49
C ARG A 2 0.25 -51.02 34.97
N THR A 3 -0.99 -51.10 34.51
CA THR A 3 -1.40 -50.99 33.10
C THR A 3 -1.25 -49.54 32.65
N ARG A 4 -0.31 -49.26 31.73
CA ARG A 4 -0.14 -47.94 31.12
C ARG A 4 -1.13 -47.80 29.95
N ILE A 5 -2.05 -46.84 30.08
CA ILE A 5 -2.94 -46.38 29.02
C ILE A 5 -2.10 -45.57 28.02
N MET A 6 -2.06 -45.99 26.76
CA MET A 6 -1.38 -45.28 25.68
C MET A 6 -2.40 -44.32 25.03
N VAL A 7 -2.26 -43.02 25.32
CA VAL A 7 -3.03 -41.96 24.66
C VAL A 7 -2.26 -41.56 23.40
N SER A 8 -2.75 -41.96 22.23
CA SER A 8 -2.25 -41.44 20.95
C SER A 8 -2.73 -40.00 20.77
N ILE A 9 -1.81 -39.05 20.90
CA ILE A 9 -2.03 -37.66 20.48
C ILE A 9 -1.61 -37.58 19.01
N THR A 10 -2.58 -37.60 18.11
CA THR A 10 -2.38 -37.15 16.72
C THR A 10 -2.18 -35.64 16.74
N ALA A 11 -0.92 -35.21 16.71
CA ALA A 11 -0.57 -33.83 16.40
C ALA A 11 -0.85 -33.59 14.91
N ALA A 12 -2.00 -33.02 14.60
CA ALA A 12 -2.23 -32.39 13.30
C ALA A 12 -1.35 -31.13 13.25
N CYS A 13 -0.15 -31.28 12.69
CA CYS A 13 0.70 -30.16 12.33
C CYS A 13 0.00 -29.43 11.17
N LEU A 14 -0.72 -28.35 11.50
CA LEU A 14 -1.05 -27.31 10.53
C LEU A 14 0.28 -26.70 10.10
N LEU A 15 0.89 -27.29 9.07
CA LEU A 15 1.92 -26.65 8.28
C LEU A 15 1.26 -25.42 7.64
N GLY A 16 1.38 -24.27 8.30
CA GLY A 16 1.25 -22.99 7.61
C GLY A 16 2.22 -23.05 6.44
N ALA A 17 1.74 -22.73 5.24
CA ALA A 17 2.60 -22.62 4.08
C ALA A 17 3.80 -21.72 4.46
N PRO A 18 5.04 -22.08 4.09
CA PRO A 18 6.15 -21.16 4.25
C PRO A 18 5.80 -19.83 3.56
N PRO A 19 6.23 -18.67 4.08
CA PRO A 19 6.07 -17.41 3.37
C PRO A 19 6.62 -17.59 1.96
N ALA A 20 5.81 -17.27 0.94
CA ALA A 20 6.29 -17.25 -0.43
C ALA A 20 7.38 -16.18 -0.51
N TRP A 21 8.57 -16.57 -0.97
CA TRP A 21 9.67 -15.66 -1.23
C TRP A 21 9.19 -14.72 -2.36
N GLY A 22 9.32 -13.40 -2.19
CA GLY A 22 8.89 -12.39 -3.17
C GLY A 22 7.62 -11.57 -2.87
N GLN A 23 6.96 -11.73 -1.70
CA GLN A 23 5.79 -10.88 -1.38
C GLN A 23 6.15 -9.61 -0.61
N PRO A 24 5.60 -8.43 -0.98
CA PRO A 24 5.96 -7.17 -0.35
C PRO A 24 5.60 -7.14 1.15
N ARG A 25 6.48 -6.53 1.92
CA ARG A 25 6.28 -6.12 3.31
C ARG A 25 5.72 -4.70 3.29
N VAL A 26 4.57 -4.49 3.91
CA VAL A 26 3.93 -3.18 3.94
C VAL A 26 3.65 -2.72 5.36
N VAL A 27 3.59 -1.41 5.55
CA VAL A 27 3.23 -0.80 6.83
C VAL A 27 2.04 0.14 6.70
N ILE A 28 1.12 0.01 7.66
CA ILE A 28 0.07 0.97 7.92
C ILE A 28 0.64 2.04 8.85
N ALA A 29 1.00 3.20 8.32
CA ALA A 29 1.52 4.34 9.09
C ALA A 29 0.47 5.45 9.21
N ALA A 30 -0.58 5.21 10.01
CA ALA A 30 -1.81 6.00 9.98
C ALA A 30 -2.17 6.66 11.32
N ALA A 31 -2.85 7.80 11.23
CA ALA A 31 -3.48 8.49 12.35
C ALA A 31 -4.98 8.13 12.43
N ALA A 32 -5.30 6.84 12.35
CA ALA A 32 -6.68 6.35 12.28
C ALA A 32 -7.42 6.46 13.64
N ASN A 33 -6.71 6.21 14.73
CA ASN A 33 -7.17 6.29 16.11
C ASN A 33 -5.97 6.48 17.05
N THR A 34 -6.20 6.85 18.31
CA THR A 34 -5.13 6.92 19.32
C THR A 34 -4.68 5.57 19.85
N ASN A 35 -5.49 4.50 19.67
CA ASN A 35 -5.13 3.13 20.02
C ASN A 35 -4.85 2.30 18.74
N PRO A 36 -3.63 1.76 18.54
CA PRO A 36 -3.30 0.93 17.37
C PRO A 36 -4.09 -0.38 17.28
N ALA A 37 -4.63 -0.89 18.40
CA ALA A 37 -5.49 -2.08 18.40
C ALA A 37 -6.95 -1.78 17.98
N ASN A 38 -7.28 -0.51 17.70
CA ASN A 38 -8.63 -0.15 17.25
C ASN A 38 -8.94 -0.77 15.88
N CYS A 39 -10.20 -1.14 15.67
CA CYS A 39 -10.70 -1.69 14.39
C CYS A 39 -10.29 -0.84 13.18
N ARG A 40 -10.21 0.49 13.35
CA ARG A 40 -9.78 1.39 12.28
C ARG A 40 -8.39 1.07 11.73
N PHE A 41 -7.52 0.39 12.47
CA PHE A 41 -6.27 -0.17 11.94
C PHE A 41 -6.43 -1.65 11.57
N THR A 42 -6.90 -2.46 12.53
CA THR A 42 -6.85 -3.93 12.44
C THR A 42 -7.79 -4.51 11.38
N ASP A 43 -8.84 -3.79 10.99
CA ASP A 43 -9.72 -4.19 9.87
C ASP A 43 -8.96 -4.24 8.54
N ILE A 44 -8.12 -3.24 8.29
CA ILE A 44 -7.34 -3.14 7.05
C ILE A 44 -6.16 -4.08 7.09
N GLN A 45 -5.48 -4.19 8.23
CA GLN A 45 -4.45 -5.19 8.43
C GLN A 45 -4.98 -6.60 8.13
N ALA A 46 -6.12 -6.98 8.73
CA ALA A 46 -6.71 -8.30 8.54
C ALA A 46 -7.12 -8.56 7.07
N LYS A 47 -7.70 -7.56 6.40
CA LYS A 47 -8.09 -7.66 4.98
C LYS A 47 -6.89 -7.83 4.07
N LEU A 48 -5.83 -7.04 4.27
CA LEU A 48 -4.60 -7.13 3.49
C LEU A 48 -3.91 -8.47 3.70
N MET A 49 -3.75 -8.91 4.96
CA MET A 49 -3.18 -10.23 5.27
C MET A 49 -4.00 -11.38 4.66
N ALA A 50 -5.33 -11.28 4.67
CA ALA A 50 -6.23 -12.30 4.10
C ALA A 50 -6.12 -12.42 2.57
N THR A 51 -5.54 -11.43 1.86
CA THR A 51 -5.26 -11.58 0.43
C THR A 51 -4.16 -12.58 0.14
N GLY A 52 -3.29 -12.87 1.12
CA GLY A 52 -2.12 -13.70 0.93
C GLY A 52 -1.11 -13.13 -0.07
N ARG A 53 -1.10 -11.80 -0.28
CA ARG A 53 -0.19 -11.08 -1.19
C ARG A 53 0.94 -10.32 -0.49
N PHE A 54 0.95 -10.33 0.84
CA PHE A 54 1.90 -9.58 1.65
C PHE A 54 2.57 -10.51 2.64
N SER A 55 3.89 -10.44 2.73
CA SER A 55 4.66 -11.20 3.71
C SER A 55 4.51 -10.63 5.13
N ALA A 56 4.22 -9.32 5.23
CA ALA A 56 3.84 -8.64 6.46
C ALA A 56 2.96 -7.42 6.19
N VAL A 57 2.06 -7.13 7.12
CA VAL A 57 1.29 -5.88 7.19
C VAL A 57 1.40 -5.34 8.61
N ASP A 58 2.36 -4.47 8.86
CA ASP A 58 2.64 -3.93 10.20
C ASP A 58 1.83 -2.65 10.47
N ILE A 59 1.70 -2.25 11.74
CA ILE A 59 0.97 -1.03 12.14
C ILE A 59 1.90 -0.09 12.93
N ILE A 60 1.98 1.15 12.46
CA ILE A 60 2.54 2.29 13.17
C ILE A 60 1.44 3.33 13.37
N ASN A 61 1.08 3.58 14.63
CA ASN A 61 0.17 4.67 14.97
C ASN A 61 0.92 6.00 14.89
N THR A 62 0.47 6.90 14.01
CA THR A 62 1.07 8.22 13.78
C THR A 62 0.21 9.36 14.34
N SER A 63 -0.81 9.04 15.15
CA SER A 63 -1.63 10.04 15.85
C SER A 63 -0.88 10.76 16.98
N SER A 64 -1.52 11.70 17.66
CA SER A 64 -0.97 12.42 18.84
C SER A 64 -0.60 11.55 20.04
N ARG A 65 -1.03 10.28 20.08
CA ARG A 65 -0.61 9.28 21.08
C ARG A 65 0.36 8.24 20.51
N GLY A 66 0.72 8.39 19.24
CA GLY A 66 1.67 7.55 18.54
C GLY A 66 3.01 8.26 18.35
N ARG A 67 3.66 8.00 17.21
CA ARG A 67 4.95 8.59 16.84
C ARG A 67 5.08 8.73 15.33
N THR A 68 5.97 9.61 14.89
CA THR A 68 6.45 9.64 13.50
C THR A 68 7.55 8.57 13.35
N PRO A 69 7.45 7.65 12.38
CA PRO A 69 8.54 6.72 12.08
C PRO A 69 9.75 7.45 11.53
N SER A 70 10.94 6.89 11.71
CA SER A 70 12.15 7.35 11.01
C SER A 70 12.18 6.83 9.58
N LEU A 71 12.98 7.46 8.72
CA LEU A 71 13.18 7.00 7.34
C LEU A 71 13.70 5.55 7.30
N ALA A 72 14.71 5.23 8.12
CA ALA A 72 15.27 3.89 8.21
C ALA A 72 14.24 2.84 8.62
N GLU A 73 13.26 3.18 9.45
CA GLU A 73 12.15 2.26 9.77
C GLU A 73 11.20 2.07 8.59
N LEU A 74 10.95 3.10 7.78
CA LEU A 74 10.11 2.97 6.58
C LEU A 74 10.81 2.19 5.47
N GLN A 75 12.13 2.30 5.34
CA GLN A 75 12.93 1.59 4.33
C GLN A 75 12.98 0.07 4.52
N VAL A 76 12.48 -0.46 5.64
CA VAL A 76 12.28 -1.92 5.83
C VAL A 76 11.02 -2.44 5.12
N TYR A 77 10.17 -1.53 4.62
CA TYR A 77 8.93 -1.85 3.93
C TYR A 77 9.01 -1.42 2.47
N ASP A 78 8.36 -2.19 1.60
CA ASP A 78 8.27 -1.90 0.17
C ASP A 78 7.19 -0.84 -0.12
N ALA A 79 6.16 -0.78 0.74
CA ALA A 79 5.16 0.26 0.65
C ALA A 79 4.55 0.68 2.00
N VAL A 80 4.10 1.94 2.04
CA VAL A 80 3.41 2.56 3.17
C VAL A 80 1.97 2.91 2.79
N LEU A 81 1.00 2.43 3.57
CA LEU A 81 -0.37 2.93 3.54
C LEU A 81 -0.56 3.98 4.63
N THR A 82 -0.94 5.21 4.26
CA THR A 82 -1.22 6.29 5.21
C THR A 82 -2.61 6.86 5.04
N TRP A 83 -3.29 7.10 6.16
CA TRP A 83 -4.52 7.88 6.23
C TRP A 83 -4.69 8.45 7.64
N SER A 84 -5.70 9.28 7.83
CA SER A 84 -6.04 9.86 9.12
C SER A 84 -7.53 9.81 9.40
N ASN A 85 -7.89 9.98 10.67
CA ASN A 85 -9.24 10.22 11.20
C ASN A 85 -9.17 10.97 12.54
N VAL A 86 -8.05 10.84 13.24
CA VAL A 86 -7.58 11.81 14.24
C VAL A 86 -6.37 12.57 13.70
N VAL A 87 -5.95 13.62 14.39
CA VAL A 87 -4.77 14.41 13.99
C VAL A 87 -3.50 13.56 14.06
N TYR A 88 -2.61 13.76 13.08
CA TYR A 88 -1.22 13.30 13.19
C TYR A 88 -0.55 13.96 14.40
N GLY A 89 0.33 13.23 15.09
CA GLY A 89 1.07 13.80 16.23
C GLY A 89 2.01 14.93 15.81
N ASN A 90 2.63 14.79 14.64
CA ASN A 90 3.39 15.86 13.98
C ASN A 90 3.17 15.77 12.46
N PRO A 91 2.16 16.48 11.90
CA PRO A 91 1.82 16.37 10.49
C PRO A 91 2.96 16.83 9.56
N THR A 92 3.74 17.83 9.98
CA THR A 92 4.91 18.29 9.22
C THR A 92 5.97 17.20 9.17
N ALA A 93 6.42 16.69 10.33
CA ALA A 93 7.45 15.65 10.35
C ALA A 93 7.01 14.35 9.64
N MET A 94 5.71 14.00 9.73
CA MET A 94 5.17 12.86 8.98
C MET A 94 5.24 13.08 7.47
N GLY A 95 4.93 14.29 6.99
CA GLY A 95 5.05 14.61 5.57
C GLY A 95 6.49 14.71 5.09
N GLU A 96 7.43 15.19 5.91
CA GLU A 96 8.87 15.18 5.60
C GLU A 96 9.37 13.75 5.39
N VAL A 97 9.15 12.85 6.36
CA VAL A 97 9.69 11.48 6.28
C VAL A 97 9.07 10.66 5.14
N LEU A 98 7.78 10.89 4.82
CA LEU A 98 7.16 10.24 3.66
C LEU A 98 7.71 10.77 2.35
N ALA A 99 8.01 12.07 2.27
CA ALA A 99 8.68 12.63 1.09
C ALA A 99 10.10 12.07 0.93
N ASP A 100 10.87 11.97 2.03
CA ASP A 100 12.20 11.37 2.03
C ASP A 100 12.15 9.89 1.58
N TYR A 101 11.14 9.16 2.04
CA TYR A 101 10.94 7.76 1.68
C TYR A 101 10.61 7.58 0.20
N VAL A 102 9.74 8.43 -0.37
CA VAL A 102 9.43 8.41 -1.81
C VAL A 102 10.67 8.78 -2.64
N ASP A 103 11.46 9.76 -2.21
CA ASP A 103 12.70 10.13 -2.90
C ASP A 103 13.75 9.02 -2.87
N ALA A 104 13.71 8.18 -1.83
CA ALA A 104 14.54 6.98 -1.71
C ALA A 104 13.98 5.77 -2.49
N GLY A 105 12.94 5.95 -3.32
CA GLY A 105 12.33 4.89 -4.14
C GLY A 105 11.15 4.16 -3.51
N GLY A 106 10.77 4.53 -2.28
CA GLY A 106 9.69 3.88 -1.54
C GLY A 106 8.28 4.18 -2.05
N GLY A 107 7.40 3.17 -1.99
CA GLY A 107 6.01 3.26 -2.41
C GLY A 107 5.08 3.84 -1.34
N VAL A 108 4.28 4.86 -1.65
CA VAL A 108 3.24 5.34 -0.72
C VAL A 108 1.87 5.26 -1.36
N VAL A 109 0.90 4.71 -0.63
CA VAL A 109 -0.53 4.87 -0.88
C VAL A 109 -1.10 5.79 0.18
N LEU A 110 -1.74 6.88 -0.25
CA LEU A 110 -2.43 7.79 0.64
C LEU A 110 -3.94 7.60 0.52
N ALA A 111 -4.66 7.65 1.63
CA ALA A 111 -6.11 7.62 1.63
C ALA A 111 -6.73 8.68 2.55
N VAL A 112 -8.04 8.85 2.44
CA VAL A 112 -8.83 9.80 3.24
C VAL A 112 -8.66 9.50 4.73
N PHE A 113 -8.43 10.45 5.63
CA PHE A 113 -8.49 11.91 5.50
C PHE A 113 -7.12 12.60 5.32
N ALA A 114 -6.06 11.87 4.94
CA ALA A 114 -4.72 12.44 4.86
C ALA A 114 -4.54 13.47 3.72
N ASN A 115 -5.43 13.45 2.72
CA ASN A 115 -5.58 14.45 1.65
C ASN A 115 -6.82 15.34 1.83
N ALA A 116 -7.43 15.38 3.02
CA ALA A 116 -8.70 16.06 3.27
C ALA A 116 -8.52 17.39 4.05
N PRO A 117 -9.55 18.02 4.69
CA PRO A 117 -9.46 19.41 5.14
C PRO A 117 -8.42 19.64 6.26
N SER A 118 -8.20 20.92 6.55
CA SER A 118 -7.22 21.38 7.55
C SER A 118 -7.37 20.66 8.90
N GLY A 119 -6.24 20.20 9.44
CA GLY A 119 -6.14 19.52 10.73
C GLY A 119 -5.97 18.00 10.66
N LEU A 120 -6.43 17.33 9.59
CA LEU A 120 -6.25 15.87 9.41
C LEU A 120 -5.26 15.50 8.31
N ARG A 121 -4.85 16.47 7.49
CA ARG A 121 -3.91 16.24 6.40
C ARG A 121 -2.45 16.16 6.85
N LEU A 122 -1.62 15.56 6.00
CA LEU A 122 -0.16 15.66 6.10
C LEU A 122 0.30 17.12 5.91
N GLY A 123 1.51 17.43 6.37
CA GLY A 123 2.13 18.75 6.24
C GLY A 123 3.50 18.69 5.59
N GLY A 124 4.29 19.76 5.73
CA GLY A 124 5.68 19.80 5.30
C GLY A 124 5.88 19.60 3.80
N ARG A 125 7.02 18.98 3.45
CA ARG A 125 7.46 18.72 2.08
C ARG A 125 6.51 17.85 1.27
N TRP A 126 5.66 17.06 1.92
CA TRP A 126 4.58 16.36 1.24
C TRP A 126 3.71 17.29 0.39
N ILE A 127 3.34 18.45 0.97
CA ILE A 127 2.56 19.47 0.26
C ILE A 127 3.48 20.35 -0.59
N SER A 128 4.52 20.95 0.00
CA SER A 128 5.32 21.95 -0.72
C SER A 128 6.19 21.37 -1.85
N GLY A 129 6.43 20.06 -1.84
CA GLY A 129 7.17 19.32 -2.85
C GLY A 129 6.28 18.60 -3.88
N GLY A 130 4.95 18.66 -3.77
CA GLY A 130 4.04 18.09 -4.76
C GLY A 130 3.93 16.56 -4.73
N TYR A 131 3.91 15.94 -3.54
CA TYR A 131 3.73 14.48 -3.37
C TYR A 131 2.25 14.06 -3.28
N GLU A 132 1.34 15.03 -3.23
CA GLU A 132 -0.10 14.80 -3.36
C GLU A 132 -0.43 14.29 -4.77
N VAL A 133 -1.45 13.43 -4.89
CA VAL A 133 -1.95 13.00 -6.20
C VAL A 133 -3.33 13.59 -6.42
N ILE A 134 -4.25 13.33 -5.49
CA ILE A 134 -5.51 14.07 -5.38
C ILE A 134 -5.19 15.35 -4.61
N ILE A 135 -5.42 16.52 -5.21
CA ILE A 135 -5.06 17.81 -4.61
C ILE A 135 -5.76 17.97 -3.25
N GLY A 136 -4.95 18.09 -2.20
CA GLY A 136 -5.44 18.21 -0.84
C GLY A 136 -6.00 19.58 -0.49
N GLY A 137 -6.55 19.71 0.72
CA GLY A 137 -7.07 20.98 1.24
C GLY A 137 -8.42 21.43 0.65
N SER A 138 -8.92 20.76 -0.38
CA SER A 138 -10.21 21.03 -1.04
C SER A 138 -11.44 20.71 -0.16
N GLY A 139 -11.26 19.93 0.90
CA GLY A 139 -12.32 19.46 1.80
C GLY A 139 -12.66 17.99 1.65
N GLN A 140 -13.76 17.57 2.30
CA GLN A 140 -14.31 16.21 2.21
C GLN A 140 -15.83 16.28 2.08
N THR A 141 -16.41 15.23 1.50
CA THR A 141 -17.85 15.03 1.43
C THR A 141 -18.24 13.64 1.95
N GLN A 142 -19.46 13.55 2.49
CA GLN A 142 -20.01 12.36 3.14
C GLN A 142 -21.54 12.43 3.24
N GLY A 143 -22.17 11.34 3.69
CA GLY A 143 -23.59 11.30 4.07
C GLY A 143 -24.57 11.00 2.93
N THR A 144 -24.05 10.77 1.73
CA THR A 144 -24.81 10.20 0.61
C THR A 144 -24.07 8.96 0.15
N ARG A 145 -24.76 7.81 0.11
CA ARG A 145 -24.19 6.56 -0.39
C ARG A 145 -23.77 6.73 -1.85
N GLN A 146 -22.53 6.37 -2.14
CA GLN A 146 -21.92 6.40 -3.46
C GLN A 146 -21.31 5.02 -3.75
N PHE A 147 -21.07 4.76 -5.02
CA PHE A 147 -20.57 3.49 -5.55
C PHE A 147 -19.37 3.72 -6.45
N LEU A 148 -18.76 2.63 -6.92
CA LEU A 148 -17.86 2.67 -8.07
C LEU A 148 -18.59 3.28 -9.26
N GLY A 149 -18.06 4.40 -9.77
CA GLY A 149 -18.51 5.06 -10.99
C GLY A 149 -17.69 4.62 -12.20
N THR A 150 -17.31 5.60 -13.02
CA THR A 150 -16.52 5.37 -14.23
C THR A 150 -15.13 4.84 -13.89
N VAL A 151 -14.70 3.76 -14.53
CA VAL A 151 -13.31 3.30 -14.53
C VAL A 151 -12.63 3.87 -15.78
N VAL A 152 -11.81 4.90 -15.58
CA VAL A 152 -11.18 5.68 -16.66
C VAL A 152 -10.08 4.88 -17.35
N VAL A 153 -9.31 4.10 -16.58
CA VAL A 153 -8.25 3.23 -17.08
C VAL A 153 -8.49 1.79 -16.60
N PRO A 154 -9.35 1.01 -17.28
CA PRO A 154 -9.73 -0.33 -16.84
C PRO A 154 -8.57 -1.34 -16.80
N SER A 155 -7.54 -1.13 -17.63
CA SER A 155 -6.35 -1.98 -17.68
C SER A 155 -5.33 -1.65 -16.59
N HIS A 156 -5.57 -0.64 -15.75
CA HIS A 156 -4.61 -0.26 -14.72
C HIS A 156 -4.55 -1.34 -13.63
N PRO A 157 -3.36 -1.78 -13.15
CA PRO A 157 -3.23 -2.86 -12.17
C PRO A 157 -4.04 -2.66 -10.87
N ILE A 158 -4.23 -1.42 -10.44
CA ILE A 158 -5.07 -1.08 -9.28
C ILE A 158 -6.52 -1.59 -9.43
N MET A 159 -7.01 -1.69 -10.67
CA MET A 159 -8.38 -2.12 -10.97
C MET A 159 -8.52 -3.64 -11.19
N ASN A 160 -7.42 -4.41 -11.11
CA ASN A 160 -7.47 -5.85 -11.33
C ASN A 160 -8.45 -6.56 -10.38
N GLY A 161 -9.47 -7.18 -10.96
CA GLY A 161 -10.54 -7.89 -10.24
C GLY A 161 -11.48 -7.00 -9.42
N VAL A 162 -11.41 -5.67 -9.56
CA VAL A 162 -12.33 -4.72 -8.92
C VAL A 162 -13.55 -4.55 -9.81
N THR A 163 -14.70 -5.02 -9.32
CA THR A 163 -15.98 -4.97 -10.04
C THR A 163 -17.05 -4.18 -9.32
N THR A 164 -16.96 -4.11 -7.98
CA THR A 164 -17.94 -3.43 -7.15
C THR A 164 -17.25 -2.66 -6.03
N PHE A 165 -17.70 -1.45 -5.77
CA PHE A 165 -17.36 -0.71 -4.55
C PHE A 165 -18.61 0.03 -4.09
N ASP A 166 -18.93 -0.10 -2.81
CA ASP A 166 -20.07 0.56 -2.18
C ASP A 166 -19.56 1.30 -0.95
N GLY A 167 -19.55 2.63 -1.00
CA GLY A 167 -19.00 3.49 0.05
C GLY A 167 -19.82 3.51 1.34
N GLY A 168 -20.96 2.82 1.38
CA GLY A 168 -21.88 2.84 2.52
C GLY A 168 -22.57 4.19 2.69
N SER A 169 -23.44 4.32 3.69
CA SER A 169 -24.21 5.57 3.91
C SER A 169 -23.34 6.80 4.24
N SER A 170 -22.09 6.58 4.66
CA SER A 170 -21.12 7.65 4.92
C SER A 170 -20.35 8.05 3.67
N SER A 171 -19.82 7.10 2.89
CA SER A 171 -19.07 7.36 1.64
C SER A 171 -18.05 8.51 1.76
N PHE A 172 -17.22 8.49 2.80
CA PHE A 172 -16.21 9.54 3.04
C PHE A 172 -15.20 9.60 1.88
N ARG A 173 -15.09 10.77 1.25
CA ARG A 173 -14.21 11.00 0.08
C ARG A 173 -13.77 12.47 -0.01
N PRO A 174 -12.66 12.77 -0.71
CA PRO A 174 -12.26 14.15 -0.98
C PRO A 174 -13.32 14.86 -1.84
N THR A 175 -13.46 16.18 -1.69
CA THR A 175 -14.26 16.99 -2.62
C THR A 175 -13.54 17.28 -3.93
N ALA A 176 -12.20 17.15 -3.95
CA ALA A 176 -11.36 17.41 -5.10
C ALA A 176 -11.70 16.48 -6.27
N THR A 177 -11.77 17.08 -7.46
CA THR A 177 -11.87 16.39 -8.76
C THR A 177 -10.66 16.71 -9.64
N VAL A 178 -9.66 17.41 -9.09
CA VAL A 178 -8.46 17.85 -9.79
C VAL A 178 -7.28 17.13 -9.16
N LEU A 179 -6.36 16.67 -10.02
CA LEU A 179 -5.14 16.01 -9.62
C LEU A 179 -3.94 16.94 -9.79
N GLU A 180 -2.86 16.65 -9.07
CA GLU A 180 -1.57 17.32 -9.29
C GLU A 180 -1.08 17.11 -10.74
N PRO A 181 -0.41 18.10 -11.36
CA PRO A 181 0.04 17.99 -12.75
C PRO A 181 0.89 16.72 -13.01
N GLY A 182 0.52 16.01 -14.08
CA GLY A 182 1.17 14.74 -14.46
C GLY A 182 0.62 13.50 -13.77
N SER A 183 -0.36 13.65 -12.88
CA SER A 183 -1.12 12.53 -12.31
C SER A 183 -2.21 12.04 -13.27
N THR A 184 -2.62 10.79 -13.11
CA THR A 184 -3.64 10.14 -13.93
C THR A 184 -4.80 9.66 -13.06
N GLU A 185 -6.03 10.01 -13.45
CA GLU A 185 -7.24 9.47 -12.83
C GLU A 185 -7.53 8.07 -13.36
N ILE A 186 -7.70 7.11 -12.45
CA ILE A 186 -7.90 5.69 -12.80
C ILE A 186 -9.36 5.29 -12.66
N ALA A 187 -10.02 5.73 -11.59
CA ALA A 187 -11.42 5.44 -11.34
C ALA A 187 -12.11 6.56 -10.55
N GLN A 188 -13.41 6.69 -10.77
CA GLN A 188 -14.26 7.69 -10.14
C GLN A 188 -15.30 7.02 -9.23
N TRP A 189 -15.78 7.79 -8.27
CA TRP A 189 -17.09 7.60 -7.65
C TRP A 189 -18.19 7.87 -8.68
N ASP A 190 -19.41 7.37 -8.45
CA ASP A 190 -20.57 7.58 -9.31
C ASP A 190 -21.04 9.05 -9.39
N ASP A 191 -20.58 9.92 -8.49
CA ASP A 191 -20.75 11.37 -8.56
C ASP A 191 -19.60 12.12 -9.29
N GLY A 192 -18.68 11.40 -9.93
CA GLY A 192 -17.57 11.94 -10.71
C GLY A 192 -16.36 12.39 -9.90
N ARG A 193 -16.35 12.21 -8.57
CA ARG A 193 -15.16 12.47 -7.75
C ARG A 193 -14.12 11.38 -7.92
N THR A 194 -12.85 11.71 -7.77
CA THR A 194 -11.77 10.73 -7.88
C THR A 194 -11.86 9.67 -6.77
N LEU A 195 -11.92 8.40 -7.17
CA LEU A 195 -11.83 7.25 -6.27
C LEU A 195 -10.41 6.66 -6.25
N VAL A 196 -9.74 6.63 -7.40
CA VAL A 196 -8.38 6.14 -7.56
C VAL A 196 -7.62 7.06 -8.51
N ALA A 197 -6.43 7.49 -8.09
CA ALA A 197 -5.49 8.19 -8.96
C ALA A 197 -4.05 7.76 -8.68
N VAL A 198 -3.21 7.84 -9.71
CA VAL A 198 -1.77 7.61 -9.63
C VAL A 198 -1.01 8.89 -9.94
N GLY A 199 0.07 9.13 -9.21
CA GLY A 199 0.89 10.31 -9.36
C GLY A 199 1.78 10.27 -10.60
N ARG A 200 2.43 11.40 -10.88
CA ARG A 200 3.52 11.45 -11.87
C ARG A 200 4.66 10.48 -11.51
N ASN A 201 4.92 10.30 -10.22
CA ASN A 201 5.79 9.24 -9.72
C ASN A 201 4.96 7.94 -9.61
N PRO A 202 5.34 6.84 -10.31
CA PRO A 202 4.59 5.59 -10.28
C PRO A 202 4.54 4.93 -8.88
N LYS A 203 5.47 5.27 -7.99
CA LYS A 203 5.48 4.84 -6.57
C LYS A 203 4.48 5.63 -5.70
N ARG A 204 3.58 6.43 -6.29
CA ARG A 204 2.56 7.21 -5.60
C ARG A 204 1.16 6.93 -6.14
N ALA A 205 0.27 6.54 -5.23
CA ALA A 205 -1.16 6.43 -5.48
C ALA A 205 -1.98 7.07 -4.36
N ASP A 206 -3.15 7.57 -4.71
CA ASP A 206 -4.16 8.06 -3.78
C ASP A 206 -5.47 7.29 -3.96
N LEU A 207 -6.05 6.89 -2.84
CA LEU A 207 -7.38 6.29 -2.75
C LEU A 207 -8.35 7.28 -2.11
N GLY A 208 -9.30 7.74 -2.91
CA GLY A 208 -10.31 8.73 -2.55
C GLY A 208 -11.42 8.20 -1.63
N PHE A 209 -11.14 7.26 -0.73
CA PHE A 209 -12.09 6.74 0.25
C PHE A 209 -11.45 6.48 1.61
N TYR A 210 -12.26 6.49 2.68
CA TYR A 210 -11.79 6.18 4.04
C TYR A 210 -11.55 4.66 4.22
N PRO A 211 -10.32 4.20 4.53
CA PRO A 211 -9.98 2.78 4.45
C PRO A 211 -10.79 1.83 5.34
N PRO A 212 -11.11 2.13 6.62
CA PRO A 212 -11.88 1.21 7.47
C PRO A 212 -13.26 0.88 6.88
N SER A 213 -13.63 -0.39 6.92
CA SER A 213 -14.87 -0.90 6.32
C SER A 213 -16.04 -0.94 7.30
N SER A 214 -17.20 -1.36 6.78
CA SER A 214 -18.42 -1.62 7.53
C SER A 214 -18.28 -2.65 8.65
N VAL A 215 -17.20 -3.43 8.70
CA VAL A 215 -16.84 -4.26 9.87
C VAL A 215 -16.61 -3.39 11.11
N CYS A 216 -16.03 -2.20 10.96
CA CYS A 216 -15.79 -1.29 12.08
C CYS A 216 -16.98 -0.41 12.43
N ALA A 217 -17.75 0.03 11.42
CA ALA A 217 -18.93 0.85 11.62
C ALA A 217 -19.85 0.77 10.40
N THR A 218 -21.14 0.51 10.61
CA THR A 218 -22.12 0.16 9.56
C THR A 218 -22.28 1.18 8.43
N GLY A 219 -21.91 2.45 8.64
CA GLY A 219 -21.99 3.49 7.61
C GLY A 219 -20.80 3.53 6.64
N LEU A 220 -19.72 2.80 6.92
CA LEU A 220 -18.53 2.74 6.07
C LEU A 220 -18.73 1.78 4.89
N TRP A 221 -17.74 1.69 4.00
CA TRP A 221 -17.87 0.91 2.78
C TRP A 221 -18.18 -0.58 3.05
N ASP A 222 -19.01 -1.18 2.20
CA ASP A 222 -19.51 -2.54 2.40
C ASP A 222 -18.38 -3.56 2.24
N SER A 223 -18.02 -4.26 3.31
CA SER A 223 -16.90 -5.19 3.35
C SER A 223 -17.09 -6.42 2.46
N ARG A 224 -18.29 -6.60 1.89
CA ARG A 224 -18.62 -7.61 0.89
C ARG A 224 -18.29 -7.18 -0.55
N THR A 225 -17.88 -5.93 -0.75
CA THR A 225 -17.44 -5.39 -2.04
C THR A 225 -15.91 -5.34 -2.16
N ASP A 226 -15.39 -4.89 -3.30
CA ASP A 226 -13.97 -5.00 -3.67
C ASP A 226 -13.08 -3.89 -3.08
N GLY A 227 -13.52 -3.16 -2.04
CA GLY A 227 -12.72 -2.09 -1.41
C GLY A 227 -11.36 -2.57 -0.88
N TYR A 228 -11.26 -3.82 -0.42
CA TYR A 228 -9.99 -4.40 0.00
C TYR A 228 -9.04 -4.67 -1.18
N LYS A 229 -9.58 -4.96 -2.38
CA LYS A 229 -8.77 -5.14 -3.59
C LYS A 229 -8.16 -3.82 -4.04
N LEU A 230 -8.91 -2.72 -3.96
CA LEU A 230 -8.36 -1.38 -4.22
C LEU A 230 -7.15 -1.07 -3.32
N LEU A 231 -7.25 -1.36 -2.02
CA LEU A 231 -6.15 -1.17 -1.07
C LEU A 231 -4.96 -2.10 -1.38
N ALA A 232 -5.22 -3.39 -1.59
CA ALA A 232 -4.17 -4.37 -1.86
C ALA A 232 -3.47 -4.13 -3.20
N ASN A 233 -4.23 -3.88 -4.27
CA ASN A 233 -3.69 -3.62 -5.59
C ASN A 233 -2.88 -2.31 -5.61
N ALA A 234 -3.35 -1.26 -4.93
CA ALA A 234 -2.59 -0.01 -4.82
C ALA A 234 -1.27 -0.21 -4.08
N LEU A 235 -1.25 -0.98 -2.99
CA LEU A 235 -0.03 -1.26 -2.25
C LEU A 235 0.97 -2.08 -3.04
N VAL A 236 0.50 -3.11 -3.75
CA VAL A 236 1.36 -3.91 -4.63
C VAL A 236 1.90 -3.05 -5.78
N PHE A 237 1.04 -2.24 -6.40
CA PHE A 237 1.45 -1.33 -7.47
C PHE A 237 2.55 -0.36 -7.01
N VAL A 238 2.39 0.32 -5.87
CA VAL A 238 3.42 1.27 -5.42
C VAL A 238 4.63 0.61 -4.79
N ALA A 239 4.53 -0.62 -4.28
CA ALA A 239 5.72 -1.41 -3.92
C ALA A 239 6.61 -1.63 -5.15
N GLY A 240 6.00 -1.68 -6.34
CA GLY A 240 6.62 -2.05 -7.60
C GLY A 240 6.99 -3.53 -7.62
N CYS A 241 7.71 -3.91 -8.67
CA CYS A 241 8.21 -5.25 -8.85
C CYS A 241 9.68 -5.24 -8.44
N PRO A 242 10.08 -5.92 -7.35
CA PRO A 242 11.48 -6.02 -6.97
C PRO A 242 12.38 -6.50 -8.11
N GLY A 243 11.85 -7.30 -9.04
CA GLY A 243 12.58 -7.76 -10.22
C GLY A 243 12.60 -6.78 -11.39
N ASP A 244 11.97 -5.62 -11.32
CA ASP A 244 11.97 -4.56 -12.35
C ASP A 244 13.31 -3.81 -12.33
N LEU A 245 14.26 -4.33 -13.09
CA LEU A 245 15.62 -3.84 -13.22
C LEU A 245 15.77 -2.75 -14.28
N ASP A 246 14.85 -2.69 -15.26
CA ASP A 246 14.87 -1.65 -16.29
C ASP A 246 13.97 -0.43 -15.99
N GLY A 247 13.12 -0.54 -14.97
CA GLY A 247 12.26 0.50 -14.43
C GLY A 247 10.99 0.73 -15.22
N ASP A 248 10.55 -0.22 -16.06
CA ASP A 248 9.37 -0.09 -16.89
C ASP A 248 8.05 -0.48 -16.19
N GLY A 249 8.14 -1.00 -14.96
CA GLY A 249 7.02 -1.29 -14.09
C GLY A 249 6.50 -2.73 -14.19
N ASP A 250 7.18 -3.60 -14.92
CA ASP A 250 6.95 -5.04 -14.89
C ASP A 250 8.25 -5.83 -14.60
N THR A 251 8.13 -7.15 -14.42
CA THR A 251 9.30 -8.02 -14.31
C THR A 251 9.22 -9.08 -15.37
N ASP A 252 10.05 -8.99 -16.39
CA ASP A 252 9.98 -9.84 -17.54
C ASP A 252 11.36 -10.30 -18.05
N LEU A 253 11.42 -10.69 -19.34
CA LEU A 253 12.65 -11.15 -19.97
C LEU A 253 13.72 -10.05 -20.09
N ALA A 254 13.32 -8.78 -20.16
CA ALA A 254 14.21 -7.63 -20.17
C ALA A 254 14.97 -7.54 -18.86
N ASP A 255 14.28 -7.65 -17.73
CA ASP A 255 14.90 -7.63 -16.41
C ASP A 255 15.78 -8.85 -16.18
N LEU A 256 15.30 -10.03 -16.55
CA LEU A 256 16.13 -11.24 -16.49
C LEU A 256 17.41 -11.07 -17.33
N GLY A 257 17.31 -10.39 -18.47
CA GLY A 257 18.45 -10.04 -19.30
C GLY A 257 19.46 -9.14 -18.58
N ILE A 258 18.99 -8.15 -17.81
CA ILE A 258 19.84 -7.25 -17.02
C ILE A 258 20.51 -8.02 -15.88
N LEU A 259 19.76 -8.80 -15.10
CA LEU A 259 20.31 -9.58 -14.00
C LEU A 259 21.39 -10.55 -14.49
N LEU A 260 21.12 -11.28 -15.58
CA LEU A 260 22.07 -12.23 -16.14
C LEU A 260 23.32 -11.56 -16.72
N ALA A 261 23.21 -10.32 -17.20
CA ALA A 261 24.36 -9.54 -17.66
C ALA A 261 25.26 -9.08 -16.50
N ASP A 262 24.67 -8.93 -15.31
CA ASP A 262 25.34 -8.49 -14.07
C ASP A 262 25.77 -9.66 -13.18
N PHE A 263 25.45 -10.90 -13.54
CA PHE A 263 25.69 -12.09 -12.73
C PHE A 263 27.17 -12.26 -12.36
N GLY A 264 27.45 -12.33 -11.06
CA GLY A 264 28.79 -12.34 -10.48
C GLY A 264 29.40 -10.95 -10.25
N CYS A 265 28.61 -9.87 -10.39
CA CYS A 265 28.99 -8.55 -9.89
C CYS A 265 29.25 -8.62 -8.38
N THR A 266 30.21 -7.83 -7.90
CA THR A 266 30.49 -7.65 -6.47
C THR A 266 30.86 -6.21 -6.20
N ALA A 267 30.46 -5.67 -5.05
CA ALA A 267 30.84 -4.33 -4.58
C ALA A 267 32.37 -4.09 -4.68
N PRO A 268 32.83 -2.86 -4.99
CA PRO A 268 32.11 -1.59 -4.86
C PRO A 268 31.51 -1.05 -6.18
N GLY A 269 31.38 -1.88 -7.22
CA GLY A 269 30.67 -1.50 -8.44
C GLY A 269 29.16 -1.35 -8.20
N PRO A 270 28.43 -0.58 -9.02
CA PRO A 270 26.98 -0.75 -9.06
C PRO A 270 26.71 -2.17 -9.54
N CYS A 271 25.99 -2.94 -8.74
CA CYS A 271 25.44 -4.23 -9.13
C CYS A 271 23.94 -4.03 -9.29
N PRO A 272 23.45 -3.56 -10.47
CA PRO A 272 22.02 -3.39 -10.71
C PRO A 272 21.23 -4.67 -10.43
N GLY A 273 21.83 -5.84 -10.61
CA GLY A 273 21.21 -7.12 -10.32
C GLY A 273 21.20 -7.54 -8.84
N ASP A 274 21.81 -6.77 -7.94
CA ASP A 274 21.80 -6.99 -6.48
C ASP A 274 20.42 -6.56 -5.92
N LEU A 275 19.47 -7.50 -5.96
CA LEU A 275 18.09 -7.31 -5.56
C LEU A 275 17.89 -7.46 -4.05
N ASP A 276 18.74 -8.22 -3.36
CA ASP A 276 18.68 -8.36 -1.89
C ASP A 276 19.60 -7.39 -1.11
N ASN A 277 20.38 -6.59 -1.82
CA ASN A 277 21.31 -5.58 -1.32
C ASN A 277 22.42 -6.14 -0.43
N ASP A 278 22.88 -7.37 -0.69
CA ASP A 278 23.98 -7.99 0.05
C ASP A 278 25.37 -7.65 -0.52
N GLY A 279 25.42 -6.99 -1.67
CA GLY A 279 26.61 -6.46 -2.30
C GLY A 279 27.18 -7.35 -3.41
N ASP A 280 26.47 -8.39 -3.85
CA ASP A 280 26.76 -9.12 -5.07
C ASP A 280 25.51 -9.42 -5.92
N THR A 281 25.71 -9.99 -7.11
CA THR A 281 24.60 -10.46 -7.95
C THR A 281 24.77 -11.94 -8.19
N ASP A 282 23.93 -12.75 -7.58
CA ASP A 282 24.07 -14.19 -7.59
C ASP A 282 22.74 -14.96 -7.75
N LEU A 283 22.72 -16.22 -7.29
CA LEU A 283 21.53 -17.06 -7.38
C LEU A 283 20.40 -16.61 -6.44
N ALA A 284 20.70 -15.87 -5.37
CA ALA A 284 19.71 -15.26 -4.48
C ALA A 284 18.90 -14.22 -5.25
N ASP A 285 19.56 -13.32 -5.99
CA ASP A 285 18.90 -12.30 -6.79
C ASP A 285 18.11 -12.90 -7.95
N LEU A 286 18.69 -13.89 -8.65
CA LEU A 286 17.95 -14.61 -9.68
C LEU A 286 16.71 -15.27 -9.08
N GLY A 287 16.79 -15.77 -7.85
CA GLY A 287 15.65 -16.30 -7.11
C GLY A 287 14.57 -15.25 -6.85
N ILE A 288 14.95 -14.01 -6.54
CA ILE A 288 14.03 -12.87 -6.35
C ILE A 288 13.35 -12.50 -7.67
N LEU A 289 14.13 -12.30 -8.73
CA LEU A 289 13.59 -11.93 -10.04
C LEU A 289 12.65 -13.00 -10.58
N LEU A 290 13.03 -14.29 -10.50
CA LEU A 290 12.19 -15.38 -10.98
C LEU A 290 10.92 -15.58 -10.14
N ALA A 291 10.96 -15.25 -8.84
CA ALA A 291 9.77 -15.25 -8.00
C ALA A 291 8.81 -14.10 -8.35
N ASP A 292 9.35 -12.99 -8.86
CA ASP A 292 8.62 -11.80 -9.26
C ASP A 292 8.26 -11.78 -10.76
N PHE A 293 8.69 -12.79 -11.53
CA PHE A 293 8.50 -12.84 -12.97
C PHE A 293 7.01 -12.79 -13.37
N GLY A 294 6.65 -11.81 -14.19
CA GLY A 294 5.29 -11.45 -14.55
C GLY A 294 4.59 -10.51 -13.56
N CYS A 295 5.29 -9.97 -12.56
CA CYS A 295 4.82 -8.81 -11.81
C CYS A 295 4.59 -7.64 -12.79
N GLY A 296 3.59 -6.80 -12.53
CA GLY A 296 3.25 -5.67 -13.40
C GLY A 296 2.55 -6.04 -14.71
N ALA A 297 2.65 -7.29 -15.17
CA ALA A 297 2.00 -7.77 -16.39
C ALA A 297 0.44 -7.70 -16.30
N PRO A 298 -0.25 -7.35 -17.40
CA PRO A 298 -1.70 -7.17 -17.44
C PRO A 298 -2.52 -8.45 -17.19
#